data_AF-A0A098GH77-F1
#
_entry.id   AF-A0A098GH77-F1
#
_cell.length_a   1.000
_cell.length_b   1.000
_cell.length_c   1.000
_cell.angle_alpha   90.00
_cell.angle_beta   90.00
_cell.angle_gamma   90.00
#
_symmetry.space_group_name_H-M   'P 1'
#
loop_
_entity.id
_entity.type
_entity.pdbx_description
1 polymer ?
#
loop_
_entity_poly.entity_id
_entity_poly.type
_entity_poly.pdbx_seq_one_letter_code
_entity_poly.pdbx_strand_id
1 'polypeptide(L)'
;MRGRFEFAVRSYDEILNGSKPKEGSHQIIGFFYNADLLRLEHGKVLTDELLPEPRKHQVLFVKKVAEILSKEEPQREEEDKSYILTSIITLIGAEITETYGESILDPKHVEGTSYTCQGGALGSGSDFFRRSLINIGRVKGNDMDSHDMEFFMNLAKVFIESQVYDNGKSTGKFKLEDPFSSIEGLDVAYYLTLCNNVIHEAANITVEQNVKQKAIDKKKKQEEDEEALRKEHLAQLERTKAKAPQGAPTDEQKSYLGSIFGFLSSKKPEPQATQPTLPPSVPEDGKQTDTQKEDTSSLSYT
;
A
#
# COMPACT_ATOMS: atom_id res chain seq x y z
N MET A 1 3.43 -15.47 -15.12
CA MET A 1 4.59 -14.71 -14.60
C MET A 1 4.68 -15.01 -13.12
N ARG A 2 5.68 -15.75 -12.64
CA ARG A 2 5.94 -15.89 -11.20
C ARG A 2 7.13 -15.00 -10.88
N GLY A 3 6.88 -13.80 -10.37
CA GLY A 3 7.91 -13.00 -9.68
C GLY A 3 8.28 -13.71 -8.38
N ARG A 4 9.47 -13.44 -7.83
CA ARG A 4 9.76 -13.86 -6.45
C ARG A 4 8.95 -12.94 -5.54
N PHE A 5 7.89 -13.47 -4.93
CA PHE A 5 7.18 -12.80 -3.85
C PHE A 5 8.02 -12.92 -2.58
N GLU A 6 8.14 -11.83 -1.81
CA GLU A 6 8.77 -11.88 -0.49
C GLU A 6 7.81 -12.46 0.56
N PHE A 7 6.51 -12.24 0.37
CA PHE A 7 5.47 -12.82 1.21
C PHE A 7 5.31 -14.34 1.01
N ALA A 8 5.49 -15.10 2.10
CA ALA A 8 5.25 -16.54 2.13
C ALA A 8 3.77 -16.85 2.46
N VAL A 9 3.07 -17.42 1.49
CA VAL A 9 1.67 -17.86 1.62
C VAL A 9 1.59 -19.17 2.39
N ARG A 10 0.62 -19.28 3.32
CA ARG A 10 0.33 -20.53 4.04
C ARG A 10 -0.45 -21.51 3.17
N SER A 11 -0.42 -22.79 3.54
CA SER A 11 -1.23 -23.78 2.81
C SER A 11 -2.73 -23.53 3.00
N TYR A 12 -3.52 -23.97 2.03
CA TYR A 12 -4.97 -23.83 2.03
C TYR A 12 -5.62 -24.41 3.30
N ASP A 13 -5.20 -25.61 3.72
CA ASP A 13 -5.68 -26.25 4.94
C ASP A 13 -5.30 -25.45 6.20
N GLU A 14 -4.08 -24.90 6.25
CA GLU A 14 -3.63 -24.10 7.40
C GLU A 14 -4.40 -22.77 7.50
N ILE A 15 -4.76 -22.14 6.37
CA ILE A 15 -5.59 -20.92 6.36
C ILE A 15 -7.02 -21.21 6.84
N LEU A 16 -7.59 -22.37 6.52
CA LEU A 16 -8.97 -22.70 6.92
C LEU A 16 -9.05 -23.22 8.35
N ASN A 17 -8.17 -24.17 8.69
CA ASN A 17 -8.27 -24.99 9.90
C ASN A 17 -7.21 -24.64 10.95
N GLY A 18 -6.21 -23.84 10.59
CA GLY A 18 -5.09 -23.51 11.47
C GLY A 18 -4.05 -24.62 11.48
N SER A 19 -3.04 -24.47 12.35
CA SER A 19 -1.98 -25.47 12.49
C SER A 19 -2.02 -26.16 13.84
N LYS A 20 -1.58 -27.43 13.85
CA LYS A 20 -1.29 -28.12 15.11
C LYS A 20 -0.11 -27.41 15.78
N PRO A 21 -0.19 -27.09 17.07
CA PRO A 21 0.92 -26.45 17.79
C PRO A 21 2.15 -27.37 17.71
N LYS A 22 3.25 -26.87 17.13
CA LYS A 22 4.57 -27.51 17.26
C LYS A 22 5.14 -27.16 18.63
N GLU A 23 5.91 -28.04 19.23
CA GLU A 23 6.54 -27.81 20.54
C GLU A 23 7.35 -26.50 20.52
N GLY A 24 7.04 -25.57 21.44
CA GLY A 24 7.63 -24.22 21.48
C GLY A 24 7.02 -23.18 20.54
N SER A 25 5.98 -23.52 19.76
CA SER A 25 5.22 -22.60 18.90
C SER A 25 3.77 -22.47 19.35
N HIS A 26 3.16 -21.31 19.12
CA HIS A 26 1.75 -21.10 19.45
C HIS A 26 0.85 -21.60 18.32
N GLN A 27 -0.38 -21.98 18.67
CA GLN A 27 -1.39 -22.45 17.73
C GLN A 27 -1.78 -21.33 16.76
N ILE A 28 -1.68 -21.59 15.45
CA ILE A 28 -2.29 -20.75 14.43
C ILE A 28 -3.77 -21.09 14.41
N ILE A 29 -4.62 -20.08 14.61
CA ILE A 29 -6.07 -20.22 14.48
C ILE A 29 -6.46 -20.10 13.01
N GLY A 30 -7.17 -21.10 12.49
CA GLY A 30 -7.72 -21.07 11.15
C GLY A 30 -8.92 -20.14 11.03
N PHE A 31 -9.36 -19.88 9.80
CA PHE A 31 -10.48 -19.00 9.51
C PHE A 31 -11.76 -19.44 10.20
N PHE A 32 -12.06 -20.75 10.18
CA PHE A 32 -13.29 -21.26 10.78
C PHE A 32 -13.32 -21.05 12.29
N TYR A 33 -12.20 -21.29 12.98
CA TYR A 33 -12.13 -21.03 14.41
C TYR A 33 -12.16 -19.52 14.72
N ASN A 34 -11.59 -18.67 13.87
CA ASN A 34 -11.72 -17.22 14.01
C ASN A 34 -13.19 -16.76 13.89
N ALA A 35 -13.94 -17.33 12.95
CA ALA A 35 -15.38 -17.07 12.83
C ALA A 35 -16.15 -17.56 14.07
N ASP A 36 -15.78 -18.71 14.65
CA ASP A 36 -16.38 -19.20 15.89
C ASP A 36 -16.14 -18.24 17.06
N LEU A 37 -14.90 -17.74 17.21
CA LEU A 37 -14.57 -16.76 18.24
C LEU A 37 -15.34 -15.45 18.06
N LEU A 38 -15.45 -14.96 16.82
CA LEU A 38 -16.24 -13.78 16.50
C LEU A 38 -17.72 -13.97 16.91
N ARG A 39 -18.29 -15.14 16.67
CA ARG A 39 -19.66 -15.46 17.12
C ARG A 39 -19.80 -15.45 18.64
N LEU A 40 -18.79 -15.96 19.36
CA LEU A 40 -18.75 -15.90 20.83
C LEU A 40 -18.67 -14.47 21.34
N GLU A 41 -17.86 -13.62 20.70
CA GLU A 41 -17.68 -12.20 21.03
C GLU A 41 -18.95 -11.38 20.81
N HIS A 42 -19.76 -11.73 19.79
CA HIS A 42 -21.06 -11.10 19.52
C HIS A 42 -22.24 -11.73 20.28
N GLY A 43 -22.02 -12.21 21.50
CA GLY A 43 -23.09 -12.72 22.37
C GLY A 43 -23.47 -14.18 22.12
N LYS A 44 -22.53 -14.98 21.61
CA LYS A 44 -22.69 -16.43 21.36
C LYS A 44 -23.79 -16.75 20.34
N VAL A 45 -23.79 -16.03 19.23
CA VAL A 45 -24.72 -16.33 18.13
C VAL A 45 -24.45 -17.74 17.57
N LEU A 46 -25.53 -18.46 17.26
CA LEU A 46 -25.46 -19.89 16.93
C LEU A 46 -24.99 -20.16 15.50
N THR A 47 -25.19 -19.20 14.58
CA THR A 47 -24.87 -19.33 13.16
C THR A 47 -24.28 -18.03 12.63
N ASP A 48 -23.60 -18.07 11.48
CA ASP A 48 -22.95 -16.88 10.92
C ASP A 48 -23.98 -15.86 10.39
N GLU A 49 -25.17 -16.31 10.00
CA GLU A 49 -26.27 -15.46 9.51
C GLU A 49 -26.84 -14.53 10.58
N LEU A 50 -26.54 -14.83 11.86
CA LEU A 50 -26.94 -14.03 13.01
C LEU A 50 -25.85 -13.04 13.47
N LEU A 51 -24.68 -13.03 12.83
CA LEU A 51 -23.70 -11.98 13.05
C LEU A 51 -24.27 -10.62 12.60
N PRO A 52 -23.87 -9.51 13.23
CA PRO A 52 -24.21 -8.18 12.73
C PRO A 52 -23.42 -7.84 11.47
N GLU A 53 -23.99 -6.98 10.62
CA GLU A 53 -23.24 -6.35 9.54
C GLU A 53 -22.15 -5.42 10.10
N PRO A 54 -20.97 -5.30 9.44
CA PRO A 54 -20.59 -5.97 8.18
C PRO A 54 -20.00 -7.38 8.37
N ARG A 55 -19.83 -7.84 9.63
CA ARG A 55 -19.13 -9.11 9.93
C ARG A 55 -19.83 -10.34 9.37
N LYS A 56 -21.16 -10.30 9.27
CA LYS A 56 -21.98 -11.36 8.65
C LYS A 56 -21.57 -11.62 7.20
N HIS A 57 -21.68 -10.64 6.31
CA HIS A 57 -21.37 -10.88 4.90
C HIS A 57 -19.88 -11.19 4.69
N GLN A 58 -18.99 -10.60 5.47
CA GLN A 58 -17.55 -10.87 5.40
C GLN A 58 -17.22 -12.34 5.70
N VAL A 59 -17.82 -12.91 6.75
CA VAL A 59 -17.65 -14.32 7.10
C VAL A 59 -18.28 -15.22 6.04
N LEU A 60 -19.53 -14.94 5.65
CA LEU A 60 -20.26 -15.72 4.65
C LEU A 60 -19.55 -15.71 3.29
N PHE A 61 -18.93 -14.60 2.90
CA PHE A 61 -18.19 -14.47 1.65
C PHE A 61 -16.99 -15.39 1.61
N VAL A 62 -16.14 -15.37 2.64
CA VAL A 62 -14.97 -16.28 2.71
C VAL A 62 -15.42 -17.74 2.73
N LYS A 63 -16.49 -18.09 3.48
CA LYS A 63 -17.05 -19.44 3.49
C LYS A 63 -17.55 -19.88 2.10
N LYS A 64 -18.22 -18.98 1.37
CA LYS A 64 -18.68 -19.25 0.00
C LYS A 64 -17.51 -19.43 -0.97
N VAL A 65 -16.43 -18.64 -0.84
CA VAL A 65 -15.21 -18.84 -1.62
C VAL A 65 -14.58 -20.20 -1.33
N ALA A 66 -14.44 -20.58 -0.06
CA ALA A 66 -13.93 -21.90 0.32
C ALA A 66 -14.80 -23.04 -0.23
N GLU A 67 -16.14 -22.88 -0.22
CA GLU A 67 -17.07 -23.81 -0.84
C GLU A 67 -16.83 -23.96 -2.36
N ILE A 68 -16.64 -22.86 -3.08
CA ILE A 68 -16.34 -22.85 -4.52
C ILE A 68 -15.00 -23.57 -4.79
N LEU A 69 -13.95 -23.18 -4.07
CA LEU A 69 -12.60 -23.76 -4.23
C LEU A 69 -12.57 -25.26 -3.90
N SER A 70 -13.39 -25.71 -2.94
CA SER A 70 -13.51 -27.13 -2.58
C SER A 70 -14.35 -27.93 -3.58
N LYS A 71 -15.23 -27.30 -4.36
CA LYS A 71 -15.97 -28.00 -5.43
C LYS A 71 -15.15 -28.16 -6.71
N GLU A 72 -14.17 -27.29 -6.93
CA GLU A 72 -13.22 -27.33 -8.06
C GLU A 72 -12.09 -28.39 -7.90
N GLU A 73 -12.17 -29.27 -6.88
CA GLU A 73 -11.08 -30.14 -6.38
C GLU A 73 -10.29 -31.00 -7.39
N PRO A 74 -10.75 -31.38 -8.59
CA PRO A 74 -9.85 -32.03 -9.55
C PRO A 74 -9.12 -31.07 -10.52
N GLN A 75 -9.47 -29.78 -10.60
CA GLN A 75 -8.98 -28.88 -11.66
C GLN A 75 -7.99 -27.80 -11.21
N ARG A 76 -7.98 -27.44 -9.93
CA ARG A 76 -7.16 -26.33 -9.42
C ARG A 76 -6.11 -26.83 -8.42
N GLU A 77 -4.85 -26.43 -8.64
CA GLU A 77 -3.74 -26.75 -7.75
C GLU A 77 -3.96 -26.18 -6.34
N GLU A 78 -3.49 -26.89 -5.31
CA GLU A 78 -3.64 -26.47 -3.90
C GLU A 78 -2.94 -25.13 -3.62
N GLU A 79 -1.82 -24.88 -4.31
CA GLU A 79 -1.12 -23.59 -4.26
C GLU A 79 -2.08 -22.46 -4.69
N ASP A 80 -2.72 -22.58 -5.86
CA ASP A 80 -3.66 -21.57 -6.36
C ASP A 80 -4.82 -21.29 -5.38
N LYS A 81 -5.36 -22.33 -4.73
CA LYS A 81 -6.41 -22.18 -3.72
C LYS A 81 -5.92 -21.34 -2.53
N SER A 82 -4.69 -21.60 -2.09
CA SER A 82 -4.03 -20.87 -1.00
C SER A 82 -3.87 -19.39 -1.32
N TYR A 83 -3.42 -19.08 -2.54
CA TYR A 83 -3.27 -17.72 -3.03
C TYR A 83 -4.61 -16.99 -3.16
N ILE A 84 -5.64 -17.63 -3.72
CA ILE A 84 -6.98 -17.04 -3.84
C ILE A 84 -7.57 -16.76 -2.46
N LEU A 85 -7.54 -17.74 -1.55
CA LEU A 85 -8.12 -17.57 -0.22
C LEU A 85 -7.39 -16.47 0.57
N THR A 86 -6.06 -16.42 0.47
CA THR A 86 -5.24 -15.32 1.00
C THR A 86 -5.68 -13.97 0.42
N SER A 87 -5.85 -13.89 -0.89
CA SER A 87 -6.29 -12.67 -1.58
C SER A 87 -7.65 -12.18 -1.07
N ILE A 88 -8.61 -13.08 -0.92
CA ILE A 88 -9.98 -12.75 -0.46
C ILE A 88 -9.97 -12.31 1.00
N ILE A 89 -9.22 -13.00 1.87
CA ILE A 89 -9.11 -12.58 3.28
C ILE A 89 -8.38 -11.24 3.40
N THR A 90 -7.36 -10.97 2.58
CA THR A 90 -6.72 -9.65 2.50
C THR A 90 -7.70 -8.57 2.04
N LEU A 91 -8.58 -8.88 1.08
CA LEU A 91 -9.62 -7.97 0.60
C LEU A 91 -10.64 -7.63 1.69
N ILE A 92 -11.08 -8.62 2.49
CA ILE A 92 -11.88 -8.37 3.71
C ILE A 92 -11.10 -7.48 4.68
N GLY A 93 -9.80 -7.72 4.84
CA GLY A 93 -8.92 -6.87 5.62
C GLY A 93 -8.95 -5.42 5.14
N ALA A 94 -8.89 -5.20 3.82
CA ALA A 94 -8.93 -3.88 3.21
C ALA A 94 -10.24 -3.13 3.45
N GLU A 95 -11.38 -3.82 3.37
CA GLU A 95 -12.67 -3.24 3.69
C GLU A 95 -12.70 -2.81 5.16
N ILE A 96 -12.24 -3.69 6.07
CA ILE A 96 -12.21 -3.36 7.50
C ILE A 96 -11.33 -2.13 7.74
N THR A 97 -10.13 -2.04 7.16
CA THR A 97 -9.28 -0.85 7.33
C THR A 97 -9.91 0.41 6.75
N GLU A 98 -10.61 0.30 5.60
CA GLU A 98 -11.32 1.43 4.99
C GLU A 98 -12.41 2.00 5.93
N THR A 99 -13.12 1.13 6.68
CA THR A 99 -14.11 1.59 7.69
C THR A 99 -13.50 2.41 8.83
N TYR A 100 -12.20 2.25 9.10
CA TYR A 100 -11.45 3.04 10.07
C TYR A 100 -10.70 4.22 9.44
N GLY A 101 -10.83 4.43 8.13
CA GLY A 101 -10.07 5.45 7.39
C GLY A 101 -8.58 5.13 7.26
N GLU A 102 -8.22 3.86 7.30
CA GLU A 102 -6.85 3.36 7.25
C GLU A 102 -6.60 2.56 5.96
N SER A 103 -5.34 2.51 5.53
CA SER A 103 -4.92 1.69 4.39
C SER A 103 -4.48 0.31 4.86
N ILE A 104 -4.89 -0.75 4.15
CA ILE A 104 -4.40 -2.10 4.38
C ILE A 104 -2.88 -2.23 4.20
N LEU A 105 -2.25 -1.33 3.46
CA LEU A 105 -0.80 -1.27 3.25
C LEU A 105 -0.05 -0.59 4.42
N ASP A 106 -0.75 -0.05 5.42
CA ASP A 106 -0.10 0.58 6.57
C ASP A 106 0.67 -0.48 7.40
N PRO A 107 2.00 -0.35 7.56
CA PRO A 107 2.82 -1.34 8.28
C PRO A 107 2.41 -1.49 9.74
N LYS A 108 1.70 -0.51 10.33
CA LYS A 108 1.22 -0.62 11.72
C LYS A 108 0.30 -1.82 11.94
N HIS A 109 -0.35 -2.33 10.89
CA HIS A 109 -1.25 -3.47 10.99
C HIS A 109 -0.53 -4.77 11.36
N VAL A 110 0.77 -4.87 11.08
CA VAL A 110 1.63 -5.98 11.52
C VAL A 110 2.51 -5.61 12.73
N GLU A 111 2.56 -4.33 13.11
CA GLU A 111 3.25 -3.86 14.32
C GLU A 111 2.46 -4.28 15.56
N GLY A 112 2.85 -5.42 16.14
CA GLY A 112 2.20 -6.00 17.33
C GLY A 112 1.43 -7.29 17.05
N THR A 113 1.35 -7.74 15.80
CA THR A 113 1.00 -9.13 15.48
C THR A 113 2.26 -9.99 15.70
N SER A 114 2.49 -10.43 16.94
CA SER A 114 3.42 -11.53 17.19
C SER A 114 2.73 -12.86 16.89
N TYR A 115 3.50 -13.90 16.59
CA TYR A 115 3.02 -15.28 16.41
C TYR A 115 2.37 -15.89 17.67
N THR A 116 1.99 -15.11 18.68
CA THR A 116 1.69 -15.58 20.03
C THR A 116 0.28 -15.18 20.48
N CYS A 117 -0.56 -16.16 20.84
CA CYS A 117 -1.93 -15.95 21.37
C CYS A 117 -2.00 -15.31 22.77
N GLN A 118 -0.87 -14.96 23.39
CA GLN A 118 -0.84 -14.15 24.62
C GLN A 118 -0.38 -12.73 24.26
N GLY A 119 -1.31 -11.80 24.40
CA GLY A 119 -1.20 -10.43 23.93
C GLY A 119 -0.03 -9.65 24.51
N GLY A 120 0.71 -8.99 23.63
CA GLY A 120 0.92 -7.56 23.86
C GLY A 120 -0.43 -6.86 23.72
N ALA A 121 -0.64 -5.74 24.42
CA ALA A 121 -1.81 -4.90 24.21
C ALA A 121 -1.89 -4.57 22.71
N LEU A 122 -2.80 -5.26 22.03
CA LEU A 122 -3.12 -5.04 20.64
C LEU A 122 -3.55 -3.57 20.59
N GLY A 123 -2.88 -2.75 19.76
CA GLY A 123 -3.29 -1.36 19.56
C GLY A 123 -4.79 -1.25 19.21
N SER A 124 -5.32 -0.04 19.05
CA SER A 124 -6.68 0.15 18.57
C SER A 124 -7.00 -0.72 17.33
N GLY A 125 -8.18 -1.35 17.26
CA GLY A 125 -8.63 -2.12 16.09
C GLY A 125 -9.48 -3.35 16.39
N SER A 126 -9.97 -4.02 15.33
CA SER A 126 -10.82 -5.21 15.43
C SER A 126 -10.02 -6.51 15.67
N ASP A 127 -10.39 -7.30 16.67
CA ASP A 127 -9.75 -8.59 16.95
C ASP A 127 -9.89 -9.58 15.79
N PHE A 128 -11.08 -9.64 15.17
CA PHE A 128 -11.33 -10.43 13.98
C PHE A 128 -10.38 -10.09 12.82
N PHE A 129 -10.12 -8.79 12.60
CA PHE A 129 -9.18 -8.32 11.59
C PHE A 129 -7.75 -8.82 11.88
N ARG A 130 -7.25 -8.60 13.11
CA ARG A 130 -5.90 -9.02 13.52
C ARG A 130 -5.71 -10.53 13.37
N ARG A 131 -6.69 -11.31 13.82
CA ARG A 131 -6.70 -12.77 13.69
C ARG A 131 -6.76 -13.21 12.23
N SER A 132 -7.47 -12.48 11.37
CA SER A 132 -7.52 -12.76 9.92
C SER A 132 -6.18 -12.52 9.23
N LEU A 133 -5.48 -11.44 9.58
CA LEU A 133 -4.11 -11.20 9.08
C LEU A 133 -3.15 -12.29 9.53
N ILE A 134 -3.20 -12.62 10.83
CA ILE A 134 -2.40 -13.71 11.39
C ILE A 134 -2.70 -15.00 10.64
N ASN A 135 -3.97 -15.32 10.35
CA ASN A 135 -4.40 -16.55 9.70
C ASN A 135 -3.82 -16.74 8.28
N ILE A 136 -3.74 -15.68 7.47
CA ILE A 136 -3.11 -15.76 6.14
C ILE A 136 -1.58 -15.71 6.18
N GLY A 137 -0.99 -15.53 7.37
CA GLY A 137 0.46 -15.42 7.53
C GLY A 137 1.01 -14.01 7.44
N ARG A 138 0.14 -12.98 7.34
CA ARG A 138 0.55 -11.58 7.33
C ARG A 138 0.87 -11.10 8.74
N VAL A 139 2.14 -11.12 9.08
CA VAL A 139 2.70 -10.78 10.39
C VAL A 139 4.06 -10.11 10.25
N LYS A 140 4.61 -9.58 11.33
CA LYS A 140 5.94 -8.95 11.31
C LYS A 140 7.00 -9.94 10.80
N GLY A 141 7.72 -9.56 9.76
CA GLY A 141 8.74 -10.37 9.09
C GLY A 141 8.22 -11.28 7.97
N ASN A 142 6.92 -11.31 7.74
CA ASN A 142 6.25 -11.90 6.59
C ASN A 142 5.07 -11.01 6.20
N ASP A 143 5.36 -9.72 5.95
CA ASP A 143 4.35 -8.75 5.52
C ASP A 143 4.25 -8.74 3.99
N MET A 144 3.14 -8.27 3.45
CA MET A 144 2.97 -8.05 2.03
C MET A 144 3.52 -6.67 1.68
N ASP A 145 4.52 -6.62 0.81
CA ASP A 145 4.96 -5.34 0.25
C ASP A 145 3.94 -4.80 -0.78
N SER A 146 4.21 -3.64 -1.36
CA SER A 146 3.30 -3.07 -2.37
C SER A 146 3.18 -3.94 -3.63
N HIS A 147 4.22 -4.68 -4.00
CA HIS A 147 4.17 -5.56 -5.17
C HIS A 147 3.33 -6.82 -4.90
N ASP A 148 3.52 -7.43 -3.73
CA ASP A 148 2.71 -8.53 -3.22
C ASP A 148 1.24 -8.09 -3.17
N MET A 149 0.95 -6.90 -2.61
CA MET A 149 -0.42 -6.40 -2.49
C MET A 149 -1.09 -6.21 -3.85
N GLU A 150 -0.38 -5.64 -4.85
CA GLU A 150 -0.89 -5.53 -6.22
C GLU A 150 -1.26 -6.89 -6.79
N PHE A 151 -0.40 -7.89 -6.59
CA PHE A 151 -0.63 -9.25 -7.06
C PHE A 151 -1.84 -9.91 -6.38
N PHE A 152 -1.94 -9.90 -5.06
CA PHE A 152 -3.05 -10.50 -4.32
C PHE A 152 -4.38 -9.80 -4.64
N MET A 153 -4.42 -8.47 -4.72
CA MET A 153 -5.65 -7.76 -5.07
C MET A 153 -6.08 -7.99 -6.51
N ASN A 154 -5.14 -8.11 -7.44
CA ASN A 154 -5.46 -8.50 -8.81
C ASN A 154 -5.98 -9.94 -8.88
N LEU A 155 -5.43 -10.86 -8.09
CA LEU A 155 -5.90 -12.23 -8.01
C LEU A 155 -7.31 -12.34 -7.41
N ALA A 156 -7.59 -11.62 -6.31
CA ALA A 156 -8.95 -11.52 -5.75
C ALA A 156 -9.93 -11.00 -6.80
N LYS A 157 -9.58 -9.91 -7.48
CA LYS A 157 -10.41 -9.31 -8.54
C LYS A 157 -10.70 -10.31 -9.64
N VAL A 158 -9.68 -10.92 -10.24
CA VAL A 158 -9.84 -11.89 -11.34
C VAL A 158 -10.69 -13.09 -10.90
N PHE A 159 -10.48 -13.57 -9.67
CA PHE A 159 -11.30 -14.64 -9.12
C PHE A 159 -12.77 -14.22 -9.02
N ILE A 160 -13.08 -13.09 -8.37
CA ILE A 160 -14.46 -12.59 -8.25
C ILE A 160 -15.07 -12.39 -9.63
N GLU A 161 -14.35 -11.73 -10.55
CA GLU A 161 -14.83 -11.49 -11.93
C GLU A 161 -15.20 -12.79 -12.65
N SER A 162 -14.40 -13.84 -12.50
CA SER A 162 -14.67 -15.16 -13.09
C SER A 162 -15.98 -15.79 -12.61
N GLN A 163 -16.37 -15.49 -11.37
CA GLN A 163 -17.57 -16.03 -10.75
C GLN A 163 -18.82 -15.21 -11.10
N VAL A 164 -18.70 -13.89 -11.27
CA VAL A 164 -19.87 -12.99 -11.33
C VAL A 164 -20.17 -12.42 -12.72
N TYR A 165 -19.23 -12.42 -13.66
CA TYR A 165 -19.48 -11.95 -15.04
C TYR A 165 -19.66 -13.11 -16.01
N ASP A 166 -20.53 -12.95 -17.02
CA ASP A 166 -20.82 -14.00 -18.03
C ASP A 166 -19.58 -14.48 -18.80
N ASN A 167 -18.66 -13.55 -19.09
CA ASN A 167 -17.39 -13.82 -19.77
C ASN A 167 -16.19 -13.91 -18.80
N GLY A 168 -16.47 -13.91 -17.49
CA GLY A 168 -15.48 -13.93 -16.42
C GLY A 168 -14.61 -12.67 -16.31
N LYS A 169 -15.04 -11.54 -16.89
CA LYS A 169 -14.30 -10.27 -16.90
C LYS A 169 -15.24 -9.08 -16.73
N SER A 170 -14.75 -7.99 -16.15
CA SER A 170 -15.53 -6.74 -15.96
C SER A 170 -15.99 -6.04 -17.25
N THR A 171 -15.51 -6.46 -18.43
CA THR A 171 -16.04 -5.99 -19.73
C THR A 171 -17.37 -6.64 -20.11
N GLY A 172 -17.76 -7.72 -19.43
CA GLY A 172 -19.03 -8.41 -19.61
C GLY A 172 -20.16 -7.81 -18.78
N LYS A 173 -21.31 -8.48 -18.81
CA LYS A 173 -22.43 -8.20 -17.90
C LYS A 173 -22.36 -9.12 -16.69
N PHE A 174 -22.88 -8.64 -15.56
CA PHE A 174 -23.10 -9.50 -14.39
C PHE A 174 -24.07 -10.62 -14.75
N LYS A 175 -23.77 -11.83 -14.27
CA LYS A 175 -24.70 -12.95 -14.28
C LYS A 175 -25.95 -12.56 -13.48
N LEU A 176 -27.12 -13.01 -13.92
CA LEU A 176 -28.36 -12.77 -13.18
C LEU A 176 -28.35 -13.50 -11.83
N GLU A 177 -27.78 -14.70 -11.79
CA GLU A 177 -27.58 -15.50 -10.59
C GLU A 177 -26.10 -15.88 -10.53
N ASP A 178 -25.35 -15.22 -9.64
CA ASP A 178 -23.97 -15.56 -9.33
C ASP A 178 -23.86 -16.22 -7.94
N PRO A 179 -22.75 -16.93 -7.64
CA PRO A 179 -22.58 -17.66 -6.38
C PRO A 179 -22.66 -16.81 -5.10
N PHE A 180 -22.49 -15.49 -5.23
CA PHE A 180 -22.46 -14.54 -4.12
C PHE A 180 -23.78 -13.77 -3.96
N SER A 181 -24.66 -13.76 -4.97
CA SER A 181 -25.97 -13.09 -4.97
C SER A 181 -26.88 -13.47 -3.79
N SER A 182 -26.71 -14.66 -3.20
CA SER A 182 -27.48 -15.10 -2.03
C SER A 182 -26.99 -14.55 -0.69
N ILE A 183 -25.86 -13.85 -0.67
CA ILE A 183 -25.25 -13.32 0.56
C ILE A 183 -25.80 -11.91 0.79
N GLU A 184 -26.74 -11.79 1.72
CA GLU A 184 -27.29 -10.50 2.15
C GLU A 184 -26.16 -9.57 2.65
N GLY A 185 -26.23 -8.29 2.28
CA GLY A 185 -25.26 -7.27 2.67
C GLY A 185 -23.97 -7.25 1.82
N LEU A 186 -23.72 -8.26 1.00
CA LEU A 186 -22.54 -8.32 0.15
C LEU A 186 -22.73 -7.50 -1.14
N ASP A 187 -21.93 -6.44 -1.30
CA ASP A 187 -21.85 -5.68 -2.55
C ASP A 187 -20.60 -6.07 -3.35
N VAL A 188 -20.78 -6.96 -4.32
CA VAL A 188 -19.70 -7.42 -5.21
C VAL A 188 -19.05 -6.26 -5.99
N ALA A 189 -19.84 -5.28 -6.42
CA ALA A 189 -19.32 -4.15 -7.20
C ALA A 189 -18.42 -3.26 -6.33
N TYR A 190 -18.79 -3.07 -5.06
CA TYR A 190 -17.94 -2.43 -4.07
C TYR A 190 -16.60 -3.19 -3.90
N TYR A 191 -16.60 -4.51 -3.71
CA TYR A 191 -15.36 -5.29 -3.56
C TYR A 191 -14.45 -5.23 -4.79
N LEU A 192 -15.01 -5.27 -6.01
CA LEU A 192 -14.24 -5.08 -7.24
C LEU A 192 -13.61 -3.69 -7.34
N THR A 193 -14.32 -2.67 -6.84
CA THR A 193 -13.82 -1.28 -6.78
C THR A 193 -12.71 -1.14 -5.74
N LEU A 194 -12.91 -1.74 -4.56
CA LEU A 194 -11.91 -1.80 -3.49
C LEU A 194 -10.62 -2.48 -3.97
N CYS A 195 -10.70 -3.59 -4.72
CA CYS A 195 -9.52 -4.20 -5.34
C CYS A 195 -8.76 -3.19 -6.22
N ASN A 196 -9.44 -2.45 -7.08
CA ASN A 196 -8.77 -1.45 -7.94
C ASN A 196 -8.14 -0.33 -7.10
N ASN A 197 -8.82 0.15 -6.06
CA ASN A 197 -8.30 1.20 -5.18
C ASN A 197 -6.99 0.76 -4.52
N VAL A 198 -6.96 -0.44 -3.93
CA VAL A 198 -5.76 -0.98 -3.27
C VAL A 198 -4.64 -1.25 -4.28
N ILE A 199 -4.96 -1.75 -5.49
CA ILE A 199 -3.98 -1.91 -6.59
C ILE A 199 -3.34 -0.57 -6.96
N HIS A 200 -4.16 0.47 -7.13
CA HIS A 200 -3.66 1.80 -7.48
C HIS A 200 -2.83 2.42 -6.37
N GLU A 201 -3.25 2.26 -5.12
CA GLU A 201 -2.48 2.71 -3.96
C GLU A 201 -1.11 2.03 -3.88
N ALA A 202 -1.09 0.70 -4.02
CA ALA A 202 0.14 -0.08 -4.00
C ALA A 202 1.11 0.34 -5.12
N ALA A 203 0.60 0.54 -6.33
CA ALA A 203 1.38 1.02 -7.46
C ALA A 203 1.99 2.41 -7.20
N ASN A 204 1.22 3.33 -6.60
CA ASN A 204 1.72 4.65 -6.22
C ASN A 204 2.86 4.56 -5.19
N ILE A 205 2.72 3.70 -4.17
CA ILE A 205 3.76 3.44 -3.16
C ILE A 205 5.03 2.92 -3.83
N THR A 206 4.91 1.95 -4.75
CA THR A 206 6.07 1.41 -5.50
C THR A 206 6.78 2.51 -6.32
N VAL A 207 6.02 3.37 -6.99
CA VAL A 207 6.60 4.50 -7.75
C VAL A 207 7.34 5.46 -6.81
N GLU A 208 6.75 5.82 -5.68
CA GLU A 208 7.39 6.70 -4.70
C GLU A 208 8.70 6.11 -4.15
N GLN A 209 8.71 4.82 -3.81
CA GLN A 209 9.91 4.10 -3.37
C GLN A 209 11.00 4.14 -4.43
N ASN A 210 10.66 3.86 -5.70
CA ASN A 210 11.60 3.92 -6.82
C ASN A 210 12.16 5.33 -7.07
N VAL A 211 11.33 6.37 -6.93
CA VAL A 211 11.78 7.77 -7.05
C VAL A 211 12.75 8.13 -5.92
N LYS A 212 12.45 7.73 -4.68
CA LYS A 212 13.33 7.92 -3.52
C LYS A 212 14.66 7.18 -3.72
N GLN A 213 14.63 5.93 -4.18
CA GLN A 213 15.83 5.14 -4.45
C GLN A 213 16.69 5.79 -5.53
N LYS A 214 16.09 6.23 -6.65
CA LYS A 214 16.81 6.94 -7.72
C LYS A 214 17.52 8.20 -7.22
N ALA A 215 16.91 8.93 -6.28
CA ALA A 215 17.55 10.11 -5.69
C ALA A 215 18.75 9.75 -4.81
N ILE A 216 18.66 8.65 -4.05
CA ILE A 216 19.77 8.12 -3.24
C ILE A 216 20.92 7.65 -4.13
N ASP A 217 20.62 6.85 -5.16
CA ASP A 217 21.62 6.33 -6.09
C ASP A 217 22.35 7.46 -6.84
N LYS A 218 21.62 8.52 -7.20
CA LYS A 218 22.21 9.71 -7.83
C LYS A 218 23.20 10.42 -6.89
N LYS A 219 22.87 10.56 -5.60
CA LYS A 219 23.78 11.16 -4.61
C LYS A 219 25.02 10.31 -4.39
N LYS A 220 24.83 9.00 -4.22
CA LYS A 220 25.93 8.05 -4.06
C LYS A 220 26.90 8.09 -5.24
N LYS A 221 26.37 8.13 -6.47
CA LYS A 221 27.20 8.26 -7.68
C LYS A 221 27.95 9.60 -7.76
N GLN A 222 27.32 10.70 -7.35
CA GLN A 222 27.99 12.01 -7.29
C GLN A 222 29.15 12.02 -6.27
N GLU A 223 28.95 11.39 -5.10
CA GLU A 223 30.01 11.25 -4.09
C GLU A 223 31.17 10.38 -4.58
N GLU A 224 30.87 9.26 -5.26
CA GLU A 224 31.88 8.39 -5.88
C GLU A 224 32.68 9.14 -6.97
N ASP A 225 32.00 9.91 -7.83
CA ASP A 225 32.64 10.72 -8.88
C ASP A 225 33.51 11.85 -8.28
N GLU A 226 33.03 12.53 -7.22
CA GLU A 226 33.80 13.55 -6.49
C GLU A 226 35.03 12.96 -5.79
N GLU A 227 34.91 11.78 -5.18
CA GLU A 227 36.04 11.11 -4.54
C GLU A 227 37.08 10.67 -5.59
N ALA A 228 36.63 10.19 -6.76
CA ALA A 228 37.51 9.86 -7.87
C ALA A 228 38.27 11.10 -8.37
N LEU A 229 37.58 12.23 -8.57
CA LEU A 229 38.18 13.51 -8.94
C LEU A 229 39.19 14.01 -7.89
N ARG A 230 38.89 13.88 -6.60
CA ARG A 230 39.82 14.23 -5.51
C ARG A 230 41.08 13.36 -5.53
N LYS A 231 40.93 12.05 -5.71
CA LYS A 231 42.07 11.12 -5.83
C LYS A 231 42.94 11.44 -7.05
N GLU A 232 42.32 11.74 -8.19
CA GLU A 232 43.06 12.11 -9.39
C GLU A 232 43.81 13.44 -9.22
N HIS A 233 43.17 14.46 -8.64
CA HIS A 233 43.81 15.75 -8.38
C HIS A 233 45.00 15.62 -7.41
N LEU A 234 44.87 14.81 -6.36
CA LEU A 234 45.99 14.50 -5.45
C LEU A 234 47.14 13.80 -6.19
N ALA A 235 46.84 12.83 -7.06
CA ALA A 235 47.85 12.15 -7.86
C ALA A 235 48.57 13.10 -8.85
N GLN A 236 47.86 14.11 -9.39
CA GLN A 236 48.47 15.14 -10.24
C GLN A 236 49.41 16.09 -9.44
N LEU A 237 49.03 16.44 -8.21
CA LEU A 237 49.89 17.23 -7.31
C LEU A 237 51.17 16.48 -6.92
N GLU A 238 51.10 15.16 -6.70
CA GLU A 238 52.29 14.35 -6.44
C GLU A 238 53.19 14.25 -7.67
N ARG A 239 52.62 14.05 -8.87
CA ARG A 239 53.39 14.00 -10.13
C ARG A 239 54.10 15.32 -10.43
N THR A 240 53.50 16.46 -10.10
CA THR A 240 54.12 17.78 -10.30
C THR A 240 55.20 18.07 -9.26
N LYS A 241 55.02 17.66 -7.99
CA LYS A 241 56.08 17.71 -6.98
C LYS A 241 57.28 16.80 -7.30
N ALA A 242 57.04 15.62 -7.86
CA ALA A 242 58.11 14.70 -8.30
C ALA A 242 58.86 15.18 -9.55
N LYS A 243 58.30 16.11 -10.32
CA LYS A 243 58.93 16.74 -11.50
C LYS A 243 59.57 18.12 -11.21
N ALA A 244 59.57 18.57 -9.96
CA ALA A 244 60.28 19.79 -9.58
C ALA A 244 61.80 19.57 -9.71
N PRO A 245 62.53 20.34 -10.54
CA PRO A 245 63.97 20.20 -10.66
C PRO A 245 64.64 20.60 -9.34
N GLN A 246 65.54 19.75 -8.85
CA GLN A 246 66.54 20.13 -7.85
C GLN A 246 67.42 21.22 -8.46
N GLY A 247 67.18 22.47 -8.08
CA GLY A 247 68.00 23.61 -8.49
C GLY A 247 67.73 24.80 -7.59
N ALA A 248 68.76 25.19 -6.83
CA ALA A 248 68.77 26.35 -5.93
C ALA A 248 68.48 27.67 -6.68
N PRO A 249 67.98 28.72 -5.98
CA PRO A 249 67.35 29.86 -6.61
C PRO A 249 68.39 30.80 -7.22
N THR A 250 68.11 31.31 -8.42
CA THR A 250 68.74 32.54 -8.92
C THR A 250 67.70 33.65 -8.88
N ASP A 251 68.04 34.71 -8.16
CA ASP A 251 67.31 35.96 -8.12
C ASP A 251 67.17 36.50 -9.54
N GLU A 252 65.97 36.41 -10.11
CA GLU A 252 65.36 37.32 -11.10
C GLU A 252 64.13 36.65 -11.72
N GLN A 253 63.04 36.50 -10.95
CA GLN A 253 61.71 36.28 -11.54
C GLN A 253 60.57 36.65 -10.58
N LYS A 254 60.60 37.90 -10.08
CA LYS A 254 59.42 38.55 -9.49
C LYS A 254 58.53 39.11 -10.61
N SER A 255 57.90 38.25 -11.42
CA SER A 255 56.77 38.65 -12.28
C SER A 255 56.15 37.44 -13.01
N TYR A 256 55.64 36.43 -12.31
CA TYR A 256 54.59 35.54 -12.87
C TYR A 256 53.94 34.58 -11.85
N LEU A 257 53.95 34.90 -10.56
CA LEU A 257 53.28 34.12 -9.51
C LEU A 257 52.29 34.97 -8.72
N GLY A 258 51.41 35.68 -9.45
CA GLY A 258 50.35 36.51 -8.88
C GLY A 258 48.97 36.31 -9.50
N SER A 259 48.75 35.30 -10.35
CA SER A 259 47.55 35.25 -11.22
C SER A 259 46.69 33.98 -11.15
N ILE A 260 46.91 33.05 -10.19
CA ILE A 260 46.11 31.79 -10.18
C ILE A 260 45.39 31.51 -8.84
N PHE A 261 45.52 32.37 -7.82
CA PHE A 261 44.72 32.27 -6.59
C PHE A 261 43.93 33.56 -6.32
N GLY A 262 43.08 33.91 -7.30
CA GLY A 262 42.01 34.92 -7.17
C GLY A 262 40.72 34.25 -6.76
N PHE A 263 40.52 34.20 -5.45
CA PHE A 263 39.34 33.76 -4.73
C PHE A 263 38.04 34.40 -5.25
N LEU A 264 37.01 33.56 -5.40
CA LEU A 264 35.58 33.83 -5.21
C LEU A 264 35.23 35.24 -4.68
N SER A 265 34.80 36.15 -5.57
CA SER A 265 33.88 37.24 -5.21
C SER A 265 33.16 37.80 -6.45
N SER A 266 32.27 37.00 -7.04
CA SER A 266 31.26 37.52 -7.96
C SER A 266 30.03 37.91 -7.15
N LYS A 267 29.93 39.20 -6.82
CA LYS A 267 28.65 39.80 -6.41
C LYS A 267 27.61 39.55 -7.52
N LYS A 268 26.50 38.95 -7.12
CA LYS A 268 25.19 38.91 -7.77
C LYS A 268 24.89 40.21 -8.56
N PRO A 269 24.40 40.11 -9.80
CA PRO A 269 23.32 40.98 -10.26
C PRO A 269 22.02 40.19 -10.19
N GLU A 270 21.08 40.71 -9.41
CA GLU A 270 19.68 40.31 -9.45
C GLU A 270 19.12 40.53 -10.85
N PRO A 271 18.38 39.56 -11.42
CA PRO A 271 17.36 39.91 -12.40
C PRO A 271 16.32 40.75 -11.65
N GLN A 272 16.26 42.04 -11.97
CA GLN A 272 15.19 42.92 -11.53
C GLN A 272 13.85 42.30 -11.91
N ALA A 273 12.98 42.16 -10.91
CA ALA A 273 11.57 41.91 -11.10
C ALA A 273 10.98 43.04 -11.95
N THR A 274 10.74 42.76 -13.23
CA THR A 274 9.75 43.50 -14.02
C THR A 274 8.36 43.15 -13.49
N GLN A 275 7.72 44.09 -12.80
CA GLN A 275 6.30 44.48 -12.90
C GLN A 275 6.03 45.57 -11.85
N PRO A 276 5.11 46.54 -12.04
CA PRO A 276 3.88 46.42 -12.82
C PRO A 276 3.58 47.59 -13.77
N THR A 277 2.81 47.35 -14.83
CA THR A 277 2.07 48.41 -15.53
C THR A 277 0.60 48.00 -15.59
N LEU A 278 -0.18 48.51 -14.66
CA LEU A 278 -1.64 48.66 -14.81
C LEU A 278 -1.89 50.02 -15.45
N PRO A 279 -2.90 50.12 -16.33
CA PRO A 279 -3.99 51.05 -16.03
C PRO A 279 -5.36 50.52 -16.49
N PRO A 280 -6.47 51.22 -16.22
CA PRO A 280 -7.00 51.69 -14.95
C PRO A 280 -8.34 51.00 -14.62
N SER A 281 -8.78 51.10 -13.38
CA SER A 281 -10.13 50.72 -12.93
C SER A 281 -11.03 51.95 -12.73
N VAL A 282 -12.36 51.69 -12.75
CA VAL A 282 -13.50 52.45 -12.15
C VAL A 282 -14.30 53.34 -13.15
N PRO A 283 -15.65 53.52 -13.05
CA PRO A 283 -16.66 53.08 -12.04
C PRO A 283 -17.84 52.24 -12.58
N GLU A 284 -18.42 51.34 -11.76
CA GLU A 284 -19.72 51.45 -11.03
C GLU A 284 -20.97 51.73 -11.89
N ASP A 285 -21.93 50.79 -11.89
CA ASP A 285 -23.24 51.02 -11.25
C ASP A 285 -24.08 49.74 -11.19
N GLY A 286 -24.79 49.52 -10.07
CA GLY A 286 -25.85 48.51 -10.01
C GLY A 286 -26.06 47.74 -8.69
N LYS A 287 -26.20 48.45 -7.56
CA LYS A 287 -27.10 48.06 -6.43
C LYS A 287 -28.47 47.60 -6.98
N GLN A 288 -29.30 46.75 -6.37
CA GLN A 288 -29.62 46.51 -4.97
C GLN A 288 -30.68 45.36 -4.90
N THR A 289 -30.65 44.54 -3.83
CA THR A 289 -31.77 44.03 -2.98
C THR A 289 -33.06 43.49 -3.65
N ASP A 290 -33.78 42.47 -3.19
CA ASP A 290 -34.14 42.08 -1.82
C ASP A 290 -35.05 40.83 -1.83
N THR A 291 -35.21 40.18 -0.67
CA THR A 291 -36.33 39.25 -0.28
C THR A 291 -36.45 37.88 -1.00
N GLN A 292 -36.80 36.75 -0.36
CA GLN A 292 -37.71 36.57 0.78
C GLN A 292 -37.48 35.23 1.51
N LYS A 293 -37.68 35.26 2.84
CA LYS A 293 -37.99 34.14 3.74
C LYS A 293 -39.47 33.74 3.61
N GLU A 294 -39.83 32.63 4.28
CA GLU A 294 -41.19 32.07 4.56
C GLU A 294 -41.71 31.13 3.45
N ASP A 295 -42.39 30.01 3.71
CA ASP A 295 -42.83 29.38 4.95
C ASP A 295 -43.18 27.90 4.70
N THR A 296 -43.30 27.18 5.81
CA THR A 296 -44.06 25.94 6.11
C THR A 296 -45.08 25.34 5.12
N SER A 297 -45.20 23.99 5.18
CA SER A 297 -46.45 23.18 5.21
C SER A 297 -46.21 21.81 4.54
N SER A 298 -45.95 20.74 5.29
CA SER A 298 -46.95 19.71 5.68
C SER A 298 -48.08 19.47 4.67
N LEU A 299 -48.16 18.27 4.10
CA LEU A 299 -49.43 17.62 3.76
C LEU A 299 -49.20 16.11 3.62
N SER A 300 -49.59 15.41 4.69
CA SER A 300 -50.10 14.05 4.71
C SER A 300 -51.48 13.97 4.03
N TYR A 301 -52.03 12.74 3.96
CA TYR A 301 -53.25 12.24 3.28
C TYR A 301 -52.89 11.65 1.89
N THR A 302 -53.05 10.35 1.64
CA THR A 302 -53.95 9.31 2.18
C THR A 302 -53.30 7.94 2.01
#